data_AF-A0AAF0PTW0-F1
#
_entry.id   AF-A0AAF0PTW0-F1
#
_cell.length_a   1.000
_cell.length_b   1.000
_cell.length_c   1.000
_cell.angle_alpha   90.00
_cell.angle_beta   90.00
_cell.angle_gamma   90.00
#
_symmetry.space_group_name_H-M   'P 1'
#
loop_
_entity.id
_entity.type
_entity.pdbx_description
1 polymer ?
#
loop_
_entity_poly.entity_id
_entity_poly.type
_entity_poly.pdbx_seq_one_letter_code
_entity_poly.pdbx_strand_id
1 'polypeptide(L)'
;MESKNSGEGKAICVTGASGFIASWLVKLLLHRGYIVNATVRNLKLLEEQSFDPAVDGCEGGTCGSCCERNVKCPSSCAKSPSVRRVVITSSTASIICNKNMSTPGVVADETLYSDPEFCEQRKDWYRLSKTLAEQAAWKFAKENGIDLVTLHPGLVIGPLLQPTLNFSCEAIVNVTKEGKFVQ
;
A
#
# COMPACT_ATOMS: atom_id res chain seq x y z
N MET A 1 -23.09 14.52 -20.12
CA MET A 1 -22.55 13.21 -20.55
C MET A 1 -22.28 12.41 -19.29
N GLU A 2 -23.20 11.51 -18.90
CA GLU A 2 -22.94 10.58 -17.79
C GLU A 2 -21.90 9.55 -18.25
N SER A 3 -20.72 9.57 -17.63
CA SER A 3 -19.74 8.51 -17.83
C SER A 3 -20.32 7.22 -17.25
N LYS A 4 -20.50 6.18 -18.07
CA LYS A 4 -20.81 4.83 -17.59
C LYS A 4 -19.89 4.50 -16.41
N ASN A 5 -20.46 4.32 -15.22
CA ASN A 5 -19.69 3.99 -14.03
C ASN A 5 -19.20 2.54 -14.20
N SER A 6 -17.93 2.36 -14.54
CA SER A 6 -17.34 1.05 -14.91
C SER A 6 -17.34 0.00 -13.78
N GLY A 7 -17.80 0.39 -12.60
CA GLY A 7 -17.71 -0.34 -11.33
C GLY A 7 -19.01 -0.79 -10.70
N GLU A 8 -20.16 -0.44 -11.27
CA GLU A 8 -21.45 -0.70 -10.64
C GLU A 8 -21.66 -2.20 -10.41
N GLY A 9 -21.83 -2.58 -9.14
CA GLY A 9 -22.04 -3.98 -8.72
C GLY A 9 -20.78 -4.83 -8.59
N LYS A 10 -19.58 -4.30 -8.87
CA LYS A 10 -18.31 -5.03 -8.70
C LYS A 10 -17.78 -4.93 -7.28
N ALA A 11 -17.39 -6.06 -6.70
CA ALA A 11 -16.80 -6.11 -5.36
C ALA A 11 -15.27 -5.94 -5.40
N ILE A 12 -14.76 -5.07 -4.53
CA ILE A 12 -13.33 -4.82 -4.32
C ILE A 12 -13.01 -4.98 -2.84
N CYS A 13 -11.96 -5.74 -2.53
CA CYS A 13 -11.43 -5.85 -1.18
C CYS A 13 -10.41 -4.73 -0.90
N VAL A 14 -10.56 -4.02 0.22
CA VAL A 14 -9.61 -3.01 0.69
C VAL A 14 -9.12 -3.38 2.07
N THR A 15 -7.83 -3.71 2.19
CA THR A 15 -7.26 -4.06 3.50
C THR A 15 -6.69 -2.86 4.23
N GLY A 16 -6.86 -2.86 5.56
CA GLY A 16 -6.45 -1.73 6.39
C GLY A 16 -7.22 -0.45 6.11
N ALA A 17 -8.53 -0.55 5.85
CA ALA A 17 -9.42 0.54 5.46
C ALA A 17 -9.43 1.74 6.41
N SER A 18 -9.03 1.55 7.68
CA SER A 18 -8.84 2.64 8.64
C SER A 18 -7.57 3.48 8.41
N GLY A 19 -6.71 3.13 7.45
CA GLY A 19 -5.54 3.92 7.11
C GLY A 19 -5.88 5.20 6.35
N PHE A 20 -4.97 6.19 6.35
CA PHE A 20 -5.18 7.47 5.68
C PHE A 20 -5.51 7.29 4.18
N ILE A 21 -4.60 6.67 3.42
CA ILE A 21 -4.78 6.39 1.98
C ILE A 21 -5.99 5.48 1.75
N ALA A 22 -6.12 4.43 2.55
CA ALA A 22 -7.18 3.43 2.39
C ALA A 22 -8.58 4.01 2.61
N SER A 23 -8.75 4.91 3.58
CA SER A 23 -10.04 5.58 3.84
C SER A 23 -10.51 6.43 2.65
N TRP A 24 -9.58 7.13 2.00
CA TRP A 24 -9.85 7.88 0.77
C TRP A 24 -10.16 6.96 -0.40
N LEU A 25 -9.43 5.85 -0.53
CA LEU A 25 -9.69 4.84 -1.55
C LEU A 25 -11.10 4.26 -1.41
N VAL A 26 -11.50 3.86 -0.20
CA VAL A 26 -12.86 3.36 0.10
C VAL A 26 -13.91 4.38 -0.29
N LYS A 27 -13.74 5.65 0.12
CA LYS A 27 -14.67 6.74 -0.23
C LYS A 27 -14.84 6.89 -1.75
N LEU A 28 -13.73 6.87 -2.49
CA LEU A 28 -13.75 7.01 -3.95
C LEU A 28 -14.38 5.80 -4.65
N LEU A 29 -14.10 4.59 -4.16
CA LEU A 29 -14.68 3.36 -4.71
C LEU A 29 -16.21 3.32 -4.51
N LEU A 30 -16.69 3.67 -3.32
CA LEU A 30 -18.13 3.76 -3.04
C LEU A 30 -18.81 4.82 -3.91
N HIS A 31 -18.20 5.98 -4.11
CA HIS A 31 -18.73 7.03 -4.99
C HIS A 31 -18.79 6.60 -6.47
N ARG A 32 -17.97 5.61 -6.87
CA ARG A 32 -17.98 5.00 -8.20
C ARG A 32 -18.91 3.78 -8.32
N GLY A 33 -19.72 3.51 -7.29
CA GLY A 33 -20.71 2.42 -7.31
C GLY A 33 -20.14 1.02 -7.09
N TYR A 34 -18.88 0.90 -6.65
CA TYR A 34 -18.29 -0.38 -6.28
C TYR A 34 -18.83 -0.84 -4.92
N ILE A 35 -18.94 -2.16 -4.75
CA ILE A 35 -19.14 -2.80 -3.45
C ILE A 35 -17.75 -2.95 -2.82
N VAL A 36 -17.57 -2.49 -1.57
CA VAL A 36 -16.25 -2.48 -0.92
C VAL A 36 -16.24 -3.38 0.31
N ASN A 37 -15.43 -4.44 0.25
CA ASN A 37 -15.13 -5.29 1.39
C ASN A 37 -13.92 -4.72 2.14
N ALA A 38 -14.19 -3.93 3.18
CA ALA A 38 -13.16 -3.27 3.95
C ALA A 38 -12.68 -4.13 5.14
N THR A 39 -11.37 -4.38 5.25
CA THR A 39 -10.80 -4.99 6.47
C THR A 39 -10.12 -3.94 7.33
N VAL A 40 -10.38 -3.97 8.63
CA VAL A 40 -9.74 -3.11 9.65
C VAL A 40 -8.88 -3.97 10.57
N ARG A 41 -7.83 -3.40 11.15
CA ARG A 41 -6.94 -4.14 12.06
C ARG A 41 -7.73 -4.77 13.20
N ASN A 42 -7.62 -6.09 13.33
CA ASN A 42 -8.12 -6.88 14.45
C ASN A 42 -7.02 -7.92 14.77
N LEU A 43 -6.81 -8.26 16.05
CA LEU A 43 -5.79 -9.22 16.50
C LEU A 43 -5.93 -10.60 15.81
N LYS A 44 -7.15 -10.95 15.38
CA LYS A 44 -7.44 -12.18 14.61
C LYS A 44 -6.91 -12.17 13.17
N LEU A 45 -6.47 -11.01 12.65
CA LEU A 45 -5.94 -10.87 11.29
C LEU A 45 -4.44 -11.23 11.16
N LEU A 46 -3.85 -11.82 12.20
CA LEU A 46 -2.47 -12.31 12.17
C LEU A 46 -2.36 -13.74 11.62
N GLU A 47 -3.48 -14.49 11.59
CA GLU A 47 -3.57 -15.84 11.06
C GLU A 47 -3.44 -15.87 9.53
N GLU A 48 -2.83 -16.93 8.98
CA GLU A 48 -2.54 -17.09 7.54
C GLU A 48 -3.78 -17.01 6.63
N GLN A 49 -4.98 -17.32 7.14
CA GLN A 49 -6.23 -17.40 6.36
C GLN A 49 -7.20 -16.25 6.65
N SER A 50 -6.75 -15.25 7.39
CA SER A 50 -7.62 -14.22 7.93
C SER A 50 -8.23 -13.27 6.88
N PHE A 51 -7.70 -13.26 5.66
CA PHE A 51 -8.24 -12.45 4.56
C PHE A 51 -9.15 -13.24 3.62
N ASP A 52 -9.19 -14.57 3.71
CA ASP A 52 -9.94 -15.44 2.77
C ASP A 52 -11.43 -15.02 2.64
N PRO A 53 -12.18 -14.75 3.74
CA PRO A 53 -13.58 -14.31 3.63
C PRO A 53 -13.75 -12.91 3.01
N ALA A 54 -12.73 -12.05 3.13
CA ALA A 54 -12.82 -10.67 2.66
C ALA A 54 -12.52 -10.55 1.16
N VAL A 55 -11.70 -11.46 0.61
CA VAL A 55 -11.37 -11.52 -0.82
C VAL A 55 -12.34 -12.40 -1.62
N ASP A 56 -13.14 -13.23 -0.95
CA ASP A 56 -14.14 -14.06 -1.63
C ASP A 56 -15.15 -13.20 -2.39
N GLY A 57 -15.44 -13.58 -3.64
CA GLY A 57 -16.31 -12.83 -4.56
C GLY A 57 -15.78 -11.47 -5.05
N CYS A 58 -14.57 -11.05 -4.69
CA CYS A 58 -13.99 -9.78 -5.17
C CYS A 58 -13.31 -9.94 -6.53
N GLU A 59 -13.50 -8.95 -7.43
CA GLU A 59 -12.80 -8.89 -8.72
C GLU A 59 -11.37 -8.32 -8.59
N GLY A 60 -11.08 -7.60 -7.50
CA GLY A 60 -9.77 -7.02 -7.22
C GLY A 60 -9.51 -6.82 -5.74
N GLY A 61 -8.23 -6.90 -5.35
CA GLY A 61 -7.77 -6.71 -3.97
C GLY A 61 -6.79 -5.55 -3.86
N THR A 62 -6.99 -4.67 -2.89
CA THR A 62 -6.03 -3.61 -2.54
C THR A 62 -5.46 -3.89 -1.16
N CYS A 63 -4.14 -4.05 -1.07
CA CYS A 63 -3.47 -4.34 0.19
C CYS A 63 -2.79 -3.07 0.73
N GLY A 64 -3.17 -2.66 1.95
CA GLY A 64 -2.58 -1.52 2.63
C GLY A 64 -1.14 -1.80 3.10
N SER A 65 -0.36 -0.72 3.31
CA SER A 65 1.07 -0.77 3.62
C SER A 65 1.38 -1.37 5.01
N CYS A 66 1.44 -2.70 5.12
CA CYS A 66 2.01 -3.37 6.29
C CYS A 66 2.84 -4.57 5.84
N CYS A 67 4.03 -4.71 6.40
CA CYS A 67 5.09 -5.60 5.94
C CYS A 67 4.62 -7.06 5.87
N GLU A 68 3.88 -7.53 6.87
CA GLU A 68 3.27 -8.87 6.87
C GLU A 68 2.08 -9.01 5.92
N ARG A 69 1.34 -7.92 5.69
CA ARG A 69 0.14 -7.91 4.83
C ARG A 69 0.48 -8.02 3.35
N ASN A 70 1.68 -7.57 2.94
CA ASN A 70 2.13 -7.66 1.55
C ASN A 70 2.38 -9.10 1.07
N VAL A 71 2.48 -10.09 1.98
CA VAL A 71 2.59 -11.52 1.62
C VAL A 71 1.28 -12.26 1.90
N LYS A 72 0.66 -12.01 3.07
CA LYS A 72 -0.59 -12.69 3.48
C LYS A 72 -1.80 -12.33 2.61
N CYS A 73 -1.90 -11.08 2.14
CA CYS A 73 -3.04 -10.64 1.32
C CYS A 73 -2.98 -11.25 -0.10
N PRO A 74 -1.83 -11.23 -0.81
CA PRO A 74 -1.70 -11.97 -2.07
C PRO A 74 -1.94 -13.47 -1.96
N SER A 75 -1.56 -14.12 -0.85
CA SER A 75 -1.82 -15.57 -0.70
C SER A 75 -3.31 -15.91 -0.61
N SER A 76 -4.11 -15.07 0.06
CA SER A 76 -5.57 -15.23 0.04
C SER A 76 -6.15 -14.93 -1.34
N CYS A 77 -5.62 -13.91 -2.04
CA CYS A 77 -6.05 -13.58 -3.40
C CYS A 77 -5.77 -14.73 -4.39
N ALA A 78 -4.62 -15.41 -4.25
CA ALA A 78 -4.24 -16.54 -5.11
C ALA A 78 -5.23 -17.70 -5.07
N LYS A 79 -5.89 -17.91 -3.92
CA LYS A 79 -6.90 -18.97 -3.73
C LYS A 79 -8.24 -18.62 -4.36
N SER A 80 -8.51 -17.34 -4.60
CA SER A 80 -9.81 -16.87 -5.08
C SER A 80 -9.78 -16.68 -6.60
N PRO A 81 -10.52 -17.49 -7.37
CA PRO A 81 -10.52 -17.39 -8.83
C PRO A 81 -11.19 -16.11 -9.35
N SER A 82 -11.91 -15.37 -8.51
CA SER A 82 -12.55 -14.11 -8.89
C SER A 82 -11.56 -12.95 -8.94
N VAL A 83 -10.45 -13.02 -8.21
CA VAL A 83 -9.48 -11.91 -8.12
C VAL A 83 -8.66 -11.84 -9.40
N ARG A 84 -8.82 -10.75 -10.14
CA ARG A 84 -8.12 -10.52 -11.41
C ARG A 84 -6.84 -9.71 -11.26
N ARG A 85 -6.80 -8.82 -10.27
CA ARG A 85 -5.67 -7.91 -10.04
C ARG A 85 -5.52 -7.60 -8.56
N VAL A 86 -4.26 -7.55 -8.12
CA VAL A 86 -3.89 -7.10 -6.79
C VAL A 86 -3.13 -5.77 -6.91
N VAL A 87 -3.52 -4.78 -6.11
CA VAL A 87 -2.84 -3.49 -6.02
C VAL A 87 -2.24 -3.34 -4.63
N ILE A 88 -0.93 -3.16 -4.53
CA ILE A 88 -0.22 -2.97 -3.25
C ILE A 88 0.19 -1.51 -3.10
N THR A 89 -0.09 -0.94 -1.94
CA THR A 89 0.46 0.37 -1.56
C THR A 89 1.88 0.19 -1.01
N SER A 90 2.87 0.38 -1.87
CA SER A 90 4.28 0.44 -1.51
C SER A 90 4.66 1.85 -1.01
N SER A 91 5.88 2.31 -1.25
CA SER A 91 6.37 3.64 -0.88
C SER A 91 7.58 4.01 -1.72
N THR A 92 7.83 5.30 -1.96
CA THR A 92 9.11 5.75 -2.56
C THR A 92 10.33 5.27 -1.78
N ALA A 93 10.17 4.89 -0.51
CA ALA A 93 11.20 4.22 0.30
C ALA A 93 11.82 2.97 -0.35
N SER A 94 11.07 2.24 -1.19
CA SER A 94 11.58 1.06 -1.93
C SER A 94 12.26 1.40 -3.26
N ILE A 95 12.35 2.68 -3.63
CA ILE A 95 13.00 3.18 -4.85
C ILE A 95 14.27 3.99 -4.52
N ILE A 96 14.18 4.89 -3.54
CA ILE A 96 15.17 5.97 -3.35
C ILE A 96 16.38 5.60 -2.46
N CYS A 97 16.39 4.43 -1.81
CA CYS A 97 17.49 4.01 -0.92
C CYS A 97 18.61 3.37 -1.74
N ASN A 98 19.36 4.18 -2.48
CA ASN A 98 20.47 3.72 -3.32
C ASN A 98 21.71 4.59 -3.15
N LYS A 99 22.89 3.98 -3.30
CA LYS A 99 24.18 4.68 -3.25
C LYS A 99 24.24 5.86 -4.25
N ASN A 100 23.60 5.70 -5.41
CA ASN A 100 23.62 6.67 -6.50
C ASN A 100 22.54 7.76 -6.39
N MET A 101 21.61 7.68 -5.45
CA MET A 101 20.53 8.69 -5.32
C MET A 101 20.98 9.97 -4.62
N SER A 102 22.21 10.01 -4.11
CA SER A 102 22.79 11.20 -3.48
C SER A 102 23.41 12.19 -4.48
N THR A 103 23.51 11.84 -5.77
CA THR A 103 24.04 12.74 -6.80
C THR A 103 22.96 13.67 -7.36
N PRO A 104 23.19 15.00 -7.40
CA PRO A 104 22.29 15.95 -8.03
C PRO A 104 22.04 15.60 -9.50
N GLY A 105 20.78 15.67 -9.95
CA GLY A 105 20.39 15.41 -11.35
C GLY A 105 19.98 13.97 -11.65
N VAL A 106 20.04 13.05 -10.69
CA VAL A 106 19.48 11.70 -10.85
C VAL A 106 17.96 11.78 -10.82
N VAL A 107 17.33 11.33 -11.90
CA VAL A 107 15.88 11.18 -12.00
C VAL A 107 15.52 9.77 -11.53
N ALA A 108 14.60 9.69 -10.57
CA ALA A 108 14.06 8.41 -10.12
C ALA A 108 12.90 7.97 -11.03
N ASP A 109 12.97 6.75 -11.53
CA ASP A 109 11.89 6.08 -12.26
C ASP A 109 11.64 4.66 -11.70
N GLU A 110 10.68 3.94 -12.26
CA GLU A 110 10.28 2.60 -11.83
C GLU A 110 11.32 1.50 -12.17
N THR A 111 12.42 1.85 -12.85
CA THR A 111 13.54 0.93 -13.09
C THR A 111 14.47 0.85 -11.89
N LEU A 112 14.40 1.84 -10.99
CA LEU A 112 15.21 1.89 -9.78
C LEU A 112 14.54 1.18 -8.61
N TYR A 113 15.32 0.36 -7.92
CA TYR A 113 14.92 -0.31 -6.68
C TYR A 113 15.96 -0.04 -5.61
N SER A 114 15.51 0.25 -4.40
CA SER A 114 16.36 0.40 -3.22
C SER A 114 17.23 -0.84 -2.98
N ASP A 115 18.48 -0.62 -2.58
CA ASP A 115 19.44 -1.66 -2.21
C ASP A 115 19.24 -2.07 -0.73
N PRO A 116 18.76 -3.31 -0.44
CA PRO A 116 18.55 -3.78 0.92
C PRO A 116 19.83 -3.74 1.78
N GLU A 117 20.97 -4.13 1.21
CA GLU A 117 22.25 -4.16 1.94
C GLU A 117 22.67 -2.74 2.32
N PHE A 118 22.46 -1.79 1.43
CA PHE A 118 22.74 -0.38 1.71
C PHE A 118 21.82 0.19 2.80
N CYS A 119 20.53 -0.15 2.78
CA CYS A 119 19.61 0.29 3.84
C CYS A 119 19.97 -0.33 5.21
N GLU A 120 20.43 -1.59 5.24
CA GLU A 120 20.89 -2.27 6.46
C GLU A 120 22.17 -1.62 7.01
N GLN A 121 23.16 -1.33 6.15
CA GLN A 121 24.40 -0.62 6.53
C GLN A 121 24.11 0.74 7.17
N ARG A 122 23.09 1.45 6.67
CA ARG A 122 22.65 2.75 7.21
C ARG A 122 21.72 2.64 8.42
N LYS A 123 21.35 1.43 8.84
CA LYS A 123 20.34 1.16 9.87
C LYS A 123 18.97 1.82 9.56
N ASP A 124 18.65 1.94 8.27
CA ASP A 124 17.39 2.51 7.80
C ASP A 124 16.32 1.41 7.70
N TRP A 125 15.91 0.93 8.87
CA TRP A 125 15.03 -0.24 9.02
C TRP A 125 13.68 -0.06 8.35
N TYR A 126 13.16 1.18 8.28
CA TYR A 126 11.91 1.46 7.60
C TYR A 126 12.04 1.22 6.09
N ARG A 127 13.06 1.81 5.45
CA ARG A 127 13.29 1.63 4.02
C ARG A 127 13.59 0.17 3.69
N LEU A 128 14.45 -0.48 4.49
CA LEU A 128 14.74 -1.90 4.35
C LEU A 128 13.46 -2.74 4.39
N SER A 129 12.60 -2.53 5.40
CA SER A 129 11.37 -3.27 5.55
C SER A 129 10.41 -3.08 4.37
N LYS A 130 10.31 -1.86 3.82
CA LYS A 130 9.48 -1.59 2.64
C LYS A 130 10.03 -2.27 1.38
N THR A 131 11.34 -2.20 1.16
CA THR A 131 12.00 -2.83 0.03
C THR A 131 11.79 -4.35 0.05
N LEU A 132 12.09 -5.00 1.18
CA LEU A 132 11.94 -6.46 1.31
C LEU A 132 10.48 -6.89 1.15
N ALA A 133 9.52 -6.14 1.70
CA ALA A 133 8.11 -6.46 1.58
C ALA A 133 7.61 -6.36 0.13
N GLU A 134 8.08 -5.38 -0.65
CA GLU A 134 7.74 -5.26 -2.07
C GLU A 134 8.40 -6.37 -2.91
N GLN A 135 9.68 -6.68 -2.67
CA GLN A 135 10.37 -7.78 -3.35
C GLN A 135 9.69 -9.13 -3.10
N ALA A 136 9.28 -9.40 -1.84
CA ALA A 136 8.54 -10.60 -1.48
C ALA A 136 7.19 -10.69 -2.20
N ALA A 137 6.45 -9.57 -2.27
CA ALA A 137 5.17 -9.52 -2.97
C ALA A 137 5.31 -9.80 -4.48
N TRP A 138 6.31 -9.20 -5.14
CA TRP A 138 6.59 -9.45 -6.56
C TRP A 138 7.02 -10.88 -6.83
N LYS A 139 7.88 -11.45 -5.97
CA LYS A 139 8.28 -12.85 -6.07
C LYS A 139 7.06 -13.77 -5.96
N PHE A 140 6.23 -13.58 -4.94
CA PHE A 140 5.01 -14.35 -4.74
C PHE A 140 4.04 -14.23 -5.92
N ALA A 141 3.84 -13.02 -6.44
CA ALA A 141 2.94 -12.79 -7.57
C ALA A 141 3.41 -13.51 -8.84
N LYS A 142 4.72 -13.47 -9.14
CA LYS A 142 5.31 -14.19 -10.28
C LYS A 142 5.17 -15.69 -10.16
N GLU A 143 5.40 -16.24 -8.96
CA GLU A 143 5.29 -17.68 -8.69
C GLU A 143 3.85 -18.19 -8.78
N ASN A 144 2.86 -17.34 -8.49
CA ASN A 144 1.43 -17.71 -8.45
C ASN A 144 0.61 -17.15 -9.63
N GLY A 145 1.26 -16.53 -10.62
CA GLY A 145 0.56 -15.98 -11.81
C GLY A 145 -0.42 -14.84 -11.51
N ILE A 146 -0.17 -14.04 -10.46
CA ILE A 146 -1.03 -12.93 -10.05
C ILE A 146 -0.66 -11.66 -10.82
N ASP A 147 -1.64 -10.99 -11.42
CA ASP A 147 -1.47 -9.63 -11.94
C ASP A 147 -1.34 -8.64 -10.77
N LEU A 148 -0.09 -8.23 -10.48
CA LEU A 148 0.27 -7.35 -9.38
C LEU A 148 0.65 -5.96 -9.91
N VAL A 149 0.12 -4.93 -9.28
CA VAL A 149 0.51 -3.53 -9.47
C VAL A 149 0.92 -2.92 -8.13
N THR A 150 2.03 -2.19 -8.09
CA THR A 150 2.47 -1.45 -6.90
C THR A 150 2.31 0.05 -7.12
N LEU A 151 1.92 0.77 -6.06
CA LEU A 151 1.88 2.23 -6.01
C LEU A 151 2.95 2.72 -5.02
N HIS A 152 3.75 3.72 -5.38
CA HIS A 152 4.85 4.22 -4.55
C HIS A 152 4.62 5.67 -4.09
N PRO A 153 3.75 5.90 -3.09
CA PRO A 153 3.55 7.23 -2.54
C PRO A 153 4.80 7.72 -1.78
N GLY A 154 5.04 9.03 -1.86
CA GLY A 154 5.98 9.77 -1.00
C GLY A 154 5.29 10.25 0.29
N LEU A 155 5.51 11.51 0.66
CA LEU A 155 4.74 12.13 1.75
C LEU A 155 3.31 12.39 1.28
N VAL A 156 2.34 11.78 1.96
CA VAL A 156 0.92 11.91 1.62
C VAL A 156 0.25 12.87 2.58
N ILE A 157 -0.22 13.98 2.05
CA ILE A 157 -0.89 15.06 2.78
C ILE A 157 -2.28 15.30 2.19
N GLY A 158 -3.16 15.94 2.95
CA GLY A 158 -4.48 16.32 2.47
C GLY A 158 -5.54 16.35 3.57
N PRO A 159 -6.82 16.51 3.20
CA PRO A 159 -7.90 16.54 4.16
C PRO A 159 -8.00 15.21 4.92
N LEU A 160 -8.22 15.31 6.24
CA LEU A 160 -8.36 14.17 7.12
C LEU A 160 -9.82 13.70 7.14
N LEU A 161 -10.07 12.43 6.79
CA LEU A 161 -11.40 11.82 6.96
C LEU A 161 -11.64 11.29 8.37
N GLN A 162 -10.58 11.16 9.16
CA GLN A 162 -10.57 10.64 10.52
C GLN A 162 -9.79 11.58 11.45
N PRO A 163 -10.09 11.64 12.75
CA PRO A 163 -9.43 12.52 13.71
C PRO A 163 -8.05 11.99 14.14
N THR A 164 -7.31 11.35 13.24
CA THR A 164 -5.97 10.79 13.48
C THR A 164 -5.01 11.31 12.42
N LEU A 165 -3.81 11.71 12.85
CA LEU A 165 -2.76 12.18 11.95
C LEU A 165 -1.95 10.99 11.43
N ASN A 166 -1.58 11.04 10.16
CA ASN A 166 -0.48 10.22 9.65
C ASN A 166 0.85 10.95 9.87
N PHE A 167 1.96 10.21 9.74
CA PHE A 167 3.32 10.74 9.90
C PHE A 167 3.56 12.03 9.10
N SER A 168 3.12 12.08 7.83
CA SER A 168 3.34 13.26 6.98
C SER A 168 2.57 14.49 7.47
N CYS A 169 1.30 14.35 7.88
CA CYS A 169 0.54 15.48 8.43
C CYS A 169 1.05 15.89 9.82
N GLU A 170 1.48 14.93 10.64
CA GLU A 170 2.10 15.20 11.94
C GLU A 170 3.40 16.01 11.79
N ALA A 171 4.27 15.64 10.84
CA ALA A 171 5.47 16.41 10.54
C ALA A 171 5.17 17.88 10.19
N ILE A 172 4.11 18.13 9.40
CA ILE A 172 3.68 19.50 9.07
C ILE A 172 3.14 20.23 10.31
N VAL A 173 2.33 19.56 11.12
CA VAL A 173 1.80 20.14 12.37
C VAL A 173 2.95 20.50 13.32
N ASN A 174 3.96 19.65 13.43
CA ASN A 174 5.12 19.90 14.29
C ASN A 174 5.98 21.06 13.78
N VAL A 175 6.20 21.15 12.47
CA VAL A 175 6.91 22.30 11.87
C VAL A 175 6.14 23.60 12.08
N THR A 176 4.83 23.59 11.87
CA THR A 176 4.00 24.81 12.00
C THR A 176 3.79 25.26 13.44
N LYS A 177 3.74 24.34 14.41
CA LYS A 177 3.53 24.67 15.83
C LYS A 177 4.82 24.86 16.62
N GLU A 178 5.87 24.09 16.31
CA GLU A 178 7.07 23.99 17.15
C GLU A 178 8.35 24.43 16.43
N GLY A 179 8.30 24.68 15.12
CA GLY A 179 9.47 25.08 14.33
C GLY A 179 10.55 24.00 14.21
N LYS A 180 10.22 22.73 14.47
CA LYS A 180 11.17 21.60 14.47
C LYS A 180 10.83 20.58 13.39
N PHE A 181 11.81 20.22 12.58
CA PHE A 181 11.78 18.98 11.80
C PHE A 181 12.25 17.84 12.70
N VAL A 182 11.39 16.85 12.92
CA VAL A 182 11.80 15.59 13.56
C VAL A 182 12.54 14.77 12.49
N GLN A 183 13.86 14.63 12.64
CA GLN A 183 14.71 13.76 11.83
C GLN A 183 14.60 12.30 12.26
#